data_AF-A0A1H6DWN8-F1
#
_entry.id   AF-A0A1H6DWN8-F1
#
_cell.length_a   1.000
_cell.length_b   1.000
_cell.length_c   1.000
_cell.angle_alpha   90.00
_cell.angle_beta   90.00
_cell.angle_gamma   90.00
#
_symmetry.space_group_name_H-M   'P 1'
#
loop_
_entity.id
_entity.type
_entity.pdbx_description
1 polymer ?
#
loop_
_entity_poly.entity_id
_entity_poly.type
_entity_poly.pdbx_seq_one_letter_code
_entity_poly.pdbx_strand_id
1 'polypeptide(L)'
;MPDPYFVQVDTAELADLGRAFDVVDQHAELDHRYRKMLADSQRTLTAAEIRLTQARGLAKRLLVLLKAAGPDFPDALPAAARTALDAGSAQANALIFDPEQA
;
A
#
# COMPACT_ATOMS: atom_id res chain seq x y z
N MET A 1 -16.44 17.48 -8.26
CA MET A 1 -15.43 16.76 -7.46
C MET A 1 -14.82 17.73 -6.47
N PRO A 2 -14.70 17.37 -5.18
CA PRO A 2 -13.91 18.13 -4.22
C PRO A 2 -12.43 18.15 -4.62
N ASP A 3 -11.72 19.22 -4.27
CA ASP A 3 -10.30 19.35 -4.57
C ASP A 3 -9.50 18.28 -3.77
N PRO A 4 -8.77 17.36 -4.45
CA PRO A 4 -8.05 16.27 -3.81
C PRO A 4 -6.94 16.73 -2.85
N TYR A 5 -6.54 18.00 -2.88
CA TYR A 5 -5.63 18.57 -1.88
C TYR A 5 -6.28 18.74 -0.49
N PHE A 6 -7.61 18.79 -0.43
CA PHE A 6 -8.38 18.96 0.80
C PHE A 6 -9.21 17.73 1.18
N VAL A 7 -9.29 16.71 0.31
CA VAL A 7 -9.93 15.44 0.65
C VAL A 7 -9.04 14.65 1.62
N GLN A 8 -9.59 14.35 2.79
CA GLN A 8 -9.00 13.44 3.77
C GLN A 8 -9.62 12.05 3.64
N VAL A 9 -8.85 11.03 4.00
CA VAL A 9 -9.22 9.62 4.03
C VAL A 9 -8.88 9.09 5.41
N ASP A 10 -9.83 8.42 6.06
CA ASP A 10 -9.57 7.69 7.29
C ASP A 10 -8.63 6.52 6.99
N THR A 11 -7.51 6.40 7.72
CA THR A 11 -6.56 5.32 7.48
C THR A 11 -7.13 3.94 7.82
N ALA A 12 -8.21 3.87 8.60
CA ALA A 12 -8.98 2.64 8.78
C ALA A 12 -9.58 2.13 7.47
N GLU A 13 -9.95 3.02 6.54
CA GLU A 13 -10.41 2.63 5.20
C GLU A 13 -9.27 2.04 4.35
N LEU A 14 -8.01 2.32 4.69
CA LEU A 14 -6.80 1.82 4.03
C LEU A 14 -6.24 0.53 4.67
N ALA A 15 -7.06 -0.20 5.42
CA ALA A 15 -6.61 -1.37 6.18
C ALA A 15 -5.99 -2.47 5.29
N ASP A 16 -6.53 -2.71 4.09
CA ASP A 16 -5.97 -3.71 3.16
C ASP A 16 -4.60 -3.27 2.61
N LEU A 17 -4.45 -1.98 2.30
CA LEU A 17 -3.18 -1.40 1.90
C LEU A 17 -2.13 -1.52 3.02
N GLY A 18 -2.52 -1.27 4.27
CA GLY A 18 -1.69 -1.47 5.45
C GLY A 18 -1.22 -2.91 5.60
N ARG A 19 -2.16 -3.87 5.55
CA ARG A 19 -1.83 -5.30 5.61
C ARG A 19 -0.87 -5.75 4.50
N ALA A 20 -1.00 -5.22 3.29
CA ALA A 20 -0.09 -5.55 2.21
C ALA A 20 1.33 -5.01 2.45
N PHE A 21 1.49 -3.83 3.07
CA PHE A 21 2.82 -3.37 3.50
C PHE A 21 3.42 -4.30 4.55
N ASP A 22 2.63 -4.80 5.50
CA ASP A 22 3.11 -5.73 6.52
C ASP A 22 3.56 -7.06 5.91
N VAL A 23 2.83 -7.57 4.90
CA VAL A 23 3.25 -8.76 4.13
C VAL A 23 4.59 -8.52 3.43
N VAL A 24 4.75 -7.37 2.78
CA VAL A 24 6.02 -6.99 2.15
C VAL A 24 7.15 -6.91 3.18
N ASP A 25 6.92 -6.31 4.34
CA ASP A 25 7.92 -6.18 5.40
C ASP A 25 8.40 -7.53 5.93
N GLN A 26 7.46 -8.46 6.11
CA GLN A 26 7.74 -9.77 6.69
C GLN A 26 8.40 -10.73 5.71
N HIS A 27 8.06 -10.65 4.42
CA HIS A 27 8.39 -11.70 3.46
C HIS A 27 9.32 -11.26 2.33
N ALA A 28 9.41 -9.97 2.01
CA ALA A 28 10.21 -9.52 0.88
C ALA A 28 11.68 -9.29 1.24
N GLU A 29 12.58 -9.81 0.42
CA GLU A 29 14.00 -9.48 0.49
C GLU A 29 14.27 -8.14 -0.20
N LEU A 30 14.12 -7.04 0.56
CA LEU A 30 14.31 -5.68 0.07
C LEU A 30 15.67 -5.08 0.45
N ASP A 31 16.24 -4.28 -0.44
CA ASP A 31 17.41 -3.45 -0.14
C ASP A 31 17.09 -2.33 0.86
N HIS A 32 18.14 -1.66 1.35
CA HIS A 32 18.01 -0.59 2.34
C HIS A 32 17.09 0.56 1.89
N ARG A 33 17.12 0.92 0.59
CA ARG A 33 16.33 2.03 0.05
C ARG A 33 14.83 1.69 0.08
N TYR A 34 14.47 0.49 -0.33
CA TYR A 34 13.07 0.04 -0.31
C TYR A 34 12.57 -0.21 1.11
N ARG A 35 13.39 -0.74 2.02
CA ARG A 35 13.04 -0.85 3.45
C ARG A 35 12.74 0.50 4.09
N LYS A 36 13.54 1.54 3.76
CA LYS A 36 13.24 2.90 4.22
C LYS A 36 11.90 3.41 3.68
N MET A 37 11.62 3.20 2.39
CA MET A 37 10.36 3.59 1.76
C MET A 37 9.16 2.89 2.42
N LEU A 38 9.29 1.60 2.74
CA LEU A 38 8.29 0.82 3.43
C LEU A 38 8.02 1.38 4.83
N ALA A 39 9.06 1.59 5.63
CA ALA A 39 8.96 2.15 6.98
C ALA A 39 8.32 3.55 6.99
N ASP A 40 8.67 4.41 6.03
CA ASP A 40 8.05 5.74 5.89
C ASP A 40 6.57 5.64 5.47
N SER A 41 6.20 4.61 4.71
CA SER A 41 4.82 4.36 4.28
C SER A 41 3.97 3.86 5.44
N GLN A 42 4.46 2.90 6.22
CA GLN A 42 3.80 2.43 7.45
C GLN A 42 3.66 3.56 8.48
N ARG A 43 4.68 4.39 8.68
CA ARG A 43 4.59 5.57 9.58
C ARG A 43 3.51 6.57 9.13
N THR A 44 3.28 6.70 7.82
CA THR A 44 2.22 7.58 7.32
C THR A 44 0.84 7.02 7.70
N LEU A 45 0.67 5.69 7.69
CA LEU A 45 -0.57 5.01 8.04
C LEU A 45 -0.89 5.01 9.55
N THR A 46 0.02 5.45 10.42
CA THR A 46 -0.27 5.55 11.87
C THR A 46 -1.10 6.78 12.23
N ALA A 47 -1.25 7.75 11.31
CA ALA A 47 -2.16 8.87 11.50
C ALA A 47 -3.61 8.38 11.37
N ALA A 48 -4.56 8.99 12.10
CA ALA A 48 -5.98 8.64 11.96
C ALA A 48 -6.54 9.00 10.57
N GLU A 49 -6.10 10.13 10.01
CA GLU A 49 -6.49 10.57 8.68
C GLU A 49 -5.27 11.05 7.90
N ILE A 50 -5.30 10.83 6.58
CA ILE A 50 -4.30 11.35 5.65
C ILE A 50 -4.97 11.99 4.45
N ARG A 51 -4.24 12.82 3.70
CA ARG A 51 -4.76 13.38 2.45
C ARG A 51 -4.92 12.27 1.41
N LEU A 52 -5.93 12.38 0.55
CA LEU A 52 -6.14 11.46 -0.58
C LEU A 52 -4.90 11.37 -1.48
N THR A 53 -4.19 12.48 -1.69
CA THR A 53 -2.92 12.49 -2.45
C THR A 53 -1.82 11.67 -1.76
N GLN A 54 -1.78 11.63 -0.43
CA GLN A 54 -0.88 10.76 0.33
C GLN A 54 -1.30 9.30 0.20
N ALA A 55 -2.60 8.98 0.34
CA ALA A 55 -3.13 7.63 0.14
C ALA A 55 -2.76 7.07 -1.25
N ARG A 56 -2.97 7.86 -2.31
CA ARG A 56 -2.54 7.52 -3.68
C ARG A 56 -1.02 7.37 -3.81
N GLY A 57 -0.26 8.17 -3.08
CA GLY A 57 1.19 8.03 -2.97
C GLY A 57 1.61 6.71 -2.35
N LEU A 58 0.94 6.27 -1.28
CA LEU A 58 1.16 4.99 -0.63
C LEU A 58 0.80 3.82 -1.56
N ALA A 59 -0.34 3.89 -2.23
CA ALA A 59 -0.75 2.89 -3.23
C ALA A 59 0.34 2.66 -4.30
N LYS A 60 0.88 3.75 -4.87
CA LYS A 60 1.98 3.66 -5.85
C LYS A 60 3.24 3.07 -5.25
N ARG A 61 3.58 3.41 -4.01
CA ARG A 61 4.74 2.84 -3.31
C ARG A 61 4.58 1.35 -3.08
N LEU A 62 3.39 0.86 -2.71
CA LEU A 62 3.14 -0.58 -2.62
C LEU A 62 3.50 -1.28 -3.93
N LEU A 63 2.99 -0.81 -5.07
CA LEU A 63 3.30 -1.41 -6.38
C LEU A 63 4.79 -1.39 -6.72
N VAL A 64 5.50 -0.33 -6.35
CA VAL A 64 6.97 -0.25 -6.50
C VAL A 64 7.68 -1.28 -5.64
N LEU A 65 7.25 -1.47 -4.39
CA LEU A 65 7.83 -2.45 -3.49
C LEU A 65 7.58 -3.88 -3.96
N LEU A 66 6.39 -4.19 -4.50
CA LEU A 66 6.11 -5.50 -5.09
C LEU A 66 7.01 -5.78 -6.30
N LYS A 67 7.24 -4.77 -7.14
CA LYS A 67 8.20 -4.89 -8.23
C LYS A 67 9.63 -5.12 -7.73
N ALA A 68 10.01 -4.48 -6.63
CA ALA A 68 11.32 -4.64 -6.01
C ALA A 68 11.50 -6.01 -5.32
N ALA A 69 10.42 -6.57 -4.76
CA ALA A 69 10.42 -7.90 -4.15
C ALA A 69 10.60 -9.03 -5.18
N GLY A 70 10.35 -8.75 -6.46
CA GLY A 70 10.55 -9.66 -7.58
C GLY A 70 9.27 -10.32 -8.08
N PRO A 71 9.28 -10.87 -9.31
CA PRO A 71 8.07 -11.40 -9.96
C PRO A 71 7.51 -12.64 -9.28
N ASP A 72 8.37 -13.46 -8.67
CA ASP A 72 7.97 -14.71 -8.00
C ASP A 72 7.52 -14.49 -6.55
N PHE A 73 7.65 -13.26 -6.04
CA PHE A 73 7.34 -12.92 -4.64
C PHE A 73 5.93 -13.35 -4.22
N PRO A 74 4.85 -13.04 -4.98
CA PRO A 74 3.52 -13.45 -4.58
C PRO A 74 3.35 -14.97 -4.49
N ASP A 75 4.04 -15.73 -5.34
CA ASP A 75 3.91 -17.19 -5.42
C ASP A 75 4.68 -17.91 -4.32
N ALA A 76 5.66 -17.25 -3.72
CA ALA A 76 6.39 -17.73 -2.55
C ALA A 76 5.66 -17.50 -1.21
N LEU A 77 4.55 -16.76 -1.22
CA LEU A 77 3.81 -16.43 0.01
C LEU A 77 2.94 -17.57 0.52
N PRO A 78 2.83 -17.73 1.86
CA PRO A 78 1.75 -18.52 2.45
C PRO A 78 0.37 -17.99 2.00
N ALA A 79 -0.62 -18.88 1.89
CA ALA A 79 -1.94 -18.55 1.36
C ALA A 79 -2.59 -17.31 2.01
N ALA A 80 -2.51 -17.18 3.34
CA ALA A 80 -3.06 -16.04 4.06
C ALA A 80 -2.36 -14.71 3.70
N ALA A 81 -1.02 -14.72 3.59
CA ALA A 81 -0.24 -13.55 3.19
C ALA A 81 -0.52 -13.19 1.72
N ARG A 82 -0.69 -14.19 0.85
CA ARG A 82 -1.09 -13.98 -0.54
C ARG A 82 -2.46 -13.30 -0.64
N THR A 83 -3.46 -13.78 0.10
CA THR A 83 -4.79 -13.15 0.14
C THR A 83 -4.72 -11.69 0.62
N ALA A 84 -3.96 -11.41 1.67
CA ALA A 84 -3.78 -10.04 2.16
C ALA A 84 -3.07 -9.15 1.13
N LEU A 85 -2.05 -9.69 0.43
CA LEU A 85 -1.34 -8.97 -0.61
C LEU A 85 -2.25 -8.66 -1.81
N ASP A 86 -3.07 -9.63 -2.24
CA ASP A 86 -3.99 -9.46 -3.36
C ASP A 86 -5.05 -8.38 -3.03
N ALA A 87 -5.61 -8.39 -1.81
CA ALA A 87 -6.56 -7.38 -1.35
C ALA A 87 -5.95 -5.97 -1.30
N GLY A 88 -4.76 -5.82 -0.71
CA GLY A 88 -4.09 -4.52 -0.68
C GLY A 88 -3.65 -4.03 -2.06
N SER A 89 -3.29 -4.95 -2.97
CA SER A 89 -2.99 -4.62 -4.37
C SER A 89 -4.24 -4.15 -5.12
N ALA A 90 -5.39 -4.77 -4.88
CA ALA A 90 -6.66 -4.33 -5.43
C ALA A 90 -7.05 -2.93 -4.92
N GLN A 91 -6.92 -2.69 -3.62
CA GLN A 91 -7.15 -1.36 -3.04
C GLN A 91 -6.19 -0.30 -3.59
N ALA A 92 -4.90 -0.64 -3.74
CA ALA A 92 -3.92 0.25 -4.36
C ALA A 92 -4.32 0.63 -5.80
N ASN A 93 -4.74 -0.35 -6.60
CA ASN A 93 -5.20 -0.11 -7.96
C ASN A 93 -6.45 0.78 -8.00
N ALA A 94 -7.44 0.54 -7.13
CA ALA A 94 -8.63 1.38 -7.04
C ALA A 94 -8.27 2.85 -6.72
N LEU A 95 -7.38 3.08 -5.76
CA LEU A 95 -6.91 4.43 -5.42
C LEU A 95 -6.22 5.15 -6.59
N ILE A 96 -5.50 4.40 -7.44
CA ILE A 96 -4.71 4.95 -8.54
C ILE A 96 -5.57 5.18 -9.80
N PHE A 97 -6.42 4.22 -10.15
CA PHE A 97 -7.07 4.14 -11.46
C PHE A 97 -8.57 4.44 -11.41
N ASP A 98 -9.22 4.28 -10.25
CA ASP A 98 -10.67 4.48 -10.07
C ASP A 98 -10.95 5.61 -9.07
N PRO A 99 -10.57 6.87 -9.39
CA PRO A 99 -10.61 7.98 -8.45
C PRO A 99 -12.03 8.42 -8.02
N GLU A 100 -13.08 7.85 -8.61
CA GLU A 100 -14.48 8.14 -8.31
C GLU A 100 -15.10 7.15 -7.29
N GLN A 101 -14.41 6.05 -6.97
CA GLN A 101 -14.88 5.04 -6.00
C GLN A 101 -14.09 5.04 -4.68
N ALA A 102 -13.23 6.05 -4.48
CA ALA A 102 -12.41 6.23 -3.28
C ALA A 102 -12.78 7.51 -2.53
#